data_AF-A0A9E0EFI7-F1
#
_entry.id   AF-A0A9E0EFI7-F1
#
_cell.length_a   1.000
_cell.length_b   1.000
_cell.length_c   1.000
_cell.angle_alpha   90.00
_cell.angle_beta   90.00
_cell.angle_gamma   90.00
#
_symmetry.space_group_name_H-M   'P 1'
#
loop_
_entity.id
_entity.type
_entity.pdbx_description
1 polymer ?
#
loop_
_entity_poly.entity_id
_entity_poly.type
_entity_poly.pdbx_seq_one_letter_code
_entity_poly.pdbx_strand_id
1 'polypeptide(L)'
;MRETLDRMRMAKYLQLLVHTTVFWGTVYIIQLVKSNCGIYFFSQYLILYCAVTLGVYAFRGFDMVRRHHLYHAVISIFVGILAGCLITIPVFILFYGQKISKLEMTLIFGTTFFGLSIYRAAASYFVLGKREGKKLFVIGDRERWEPLIREVASHLGDNLDVKAYINPTILHSLEHTPAPACAILVGNPEIYADPAVKQWTDRLRAEGCYLEFAPQLAEDTLGRIPLVVAHAFRNYYNMLFQMTFPQPGQRVLDLLVAVPGFIIGALLSLVIIPAIIIDSGFPVFYTQNRVGLEGNTFTMHKYRTMKNRENAQAAFADDDADLITPVGAFLRKFRLDEIPQLWDVLRGKMSIVGPRPEQPEFAAEYEEKIPFYTHRHRLRPGITGWAQVNYRYAAGIEDTKKKLEYDLYYLKNRDTLLDIQIILETAETMLGMRGAK
;
A
#
# COMPACT_ATOMS: atom_id res chain seq x y z
N MET A 1 11.13 13.99 -14.31
CA MET A 1 10.11 12.97 -14.05
C MET A 1 9.12 13.43 -12.98
N ARG A 2 9.57 14.30 -12.07
CA ARG A 2 8.75 15.00 -11.07
C ARG A 2 7.53 15.73 -11.64
N GLU A 3 7.67 16.45 -12.75
CA GLU A 3 6.53 17.13 -13.38
C GLU A 3 5.39 16.17 -13.76
N THR A 4 5.73 14.99 -14.29
CA THR A 4 4.77 13.93 -14.61
C THR A 4 4.04 13.49 -13.34
N LEU A 5 4.80 13.22 -12.28
CA LEU A 5 4.28 12.80 -11.00
C LEU A 5 3.39 13.87 -10.36
N ASP A 6 3.79 15.13 -10.42
CA ASP A 6 3.02 16.27 -9.89
C ASP A 6 1.70 16.43 -10.65
N ARG A 7 1.68 16.30 -11.97
CA ARG A 7 0.44 16.27 -12.75
C ARG A 7 -0.47 15.11 -12.35
N MET A 8 0.09 13.91 -12.12
CA MET A 8 -0.68 12.76 -11.62
C MET A 8 -1.26 13.00 -10.22
N ARG A 9 -0.50 13.61 -9.31
CA ARG A 9 -0.95 14.00 -7.96
C ARG A 9 -2.06 15.04 -8.04
N MET A 10 -1.90 16.08 -8.86
CA MET A 10 -2.92 17.09 -9.09
C MET A 10 -4.20 16.48 -9.69
N ALA A 11 -4.07 15.55 -10.63
CA ALA A 11 -5.22 14.84 -11.18
C ALA A 11 -5.94 13.98 -10.13
N LYS A 12 -5.22 13.37 -9.18
CA LYS A 12 -5.84 12.69 -8.02
C LYS A 12 -6.69 13.65 -7.19
N TYR A 13 -6.17 14.83 -6.84
CA TYR A 13 -6.93 15.82 -6.05
C TYR A 13 -8.15 16.35 -6.81
N LEU A 14 -7.98 16.61 -8.11
CA LEU A 14 -9.08 17.05 -8.96
C LEU A 14 -10.14 15.94 -9.14
N GLN A 15 -9.75 14.66 -9.16
CA GLN A 15 -10.70 13.55 -9.15
C GLN A 15 -11.55 13.52 -7.87
N LEU A 16 -10.95 13.78 -6.71
CA LEU A 16 -11.68 13.89 -5.44
C LEU A 16 -12.65 15.09 -5.43
N LEU A 17 -12.23 16.21 -6.02
CA LEU A 17 -13.11 17.37 -6.20
C LEU A 17 -14.30 17.02 -7.09
N VAL A 18 -14.07 16.36 -8.23
CA VAL A 18 -15.13 15.90 -9.13
C VAL A 18 -16.10 14.96 -8.41
N HIS A 19 -15.58 13.98 -7.65
CA HIS A 19 -16.41 13.10 -6.83
C HIS A 19 -17.33 13.90 -5.89
N THR A 20 -16.76 14.86 -5.16
CA THR A 20 -17.48 15.69 -4.20
C THR A 20 -18.56 16.53 -4.88
N THR A 21 -18.22 17.19 -5.99
CA THR A 21 -19.16 18.03 -6.74
C THR A 21 -20.29 17.21 -7.37
N VAL A 22 -19.97 16.07 -8.00
CA VAL A 22 -20.98 15.20 -8.64
C VAL A 22 -21.91 14.60 -7.61
N PHE A 23 -21.38 14.10 -6.49
CA PHE A 23 -22.18 13.52 -5.42
C PHE A 23 -23.15 14.55 -4.84
N TRP A 24 -22.64 15.69 -4.36
CA TRP A 24 -23.47 16.70 -3.70
C TRP A 24 -24.39 17.44 -4.69
N GLY A 25 -23.97 17.62 -5.94
CA GLY A 25 -24.83 18.14 -7.00
C GLY A 25 -26.02 17.22 -7.28
N THR A 26 -25.81 15.91 -7.29
CA THR A 26 -26.89 14.92 -7.43
C THR A 26 -27.84 14.96 -6.24
N VAL A 27 -27.30 15.01 -5.02
CA VAL A 27 -28.12 15.16 -3.80
C VAL A 27 -28.95 16.44 -3.85
N TYR A 28 -28.35 17.56 -4.27
CA TYR A 28 -29.06 18.83 -4.39
C TYR A 28 -30.23 18.75 -5.39
N ILE A 29 -30.02 18.17 -6.58
CA ILE A 29 -31.07 17.98 -7.58
C ILE A 29 -32.20 17.08 -7.04
N ILE A 30 -31.87 16.00 -6.35
CA ILE A 30 -32.87 15.12 -5.71
C ILE A 30 -33.72 15.92 -4.70
N GLN A 31 -33.09 16.79 -3.90
CA GLN A 31 -33.80 17.56 -2.87
C GLN A 31 -34.65 18.69 -3.45
N LEU A 32 -34.27 19.28 -4.59
CA LEU A 32 -35.14 20.23 -5.30
C LEU A 32 -36.50 19.63 -5.67
N VAL A 33 -36.57 18.32 -5.93
CA VAL A 33 -37.80 17.63 -6.30
C VAL A 33 -38.65 17.25 -5.08
N LYS A 34 -38.03 16.95 -3.93
CA LYS A 34 -38.73 16.39 -2.75
C LYS A 34 -38.98 17.37 -1.60
N SER A 35 -38.39 18.57 -1.63
CA SER A 35 -38.58 19.63 -0.62
C SER A 35 -38.33 19.20 0.83
N ASN A 36 -37.56 18.14 1.07
CA ASN A 36 -37.31 17.59 2.41
C ASN A 36 -35.94 18.05 2.94
N CYS A 37 -35.93 19.17 3.66
CA CYS A 37 -34.73 19.71 4.30
C CYS A 37 -34.77 19.49 5.82
N GLY A 38 -34.22 18.36 6.28
CA GLY A 38 -34.05 18.08 7.71
C GLY A 38 -32.64 17.58 8.04
N ILE A 39 -32.17 17.85 9.26
CA ILE A 39 -30.80 17.49 9.69
C ILE A 39 -30.53 15.98 9.61
N TYR A 40 -31.55 15.16 9.87
CA TYR A 40 -31.47 13.71 9.73
C TYR A 40 -31.27 13.26 8.27
N PHE A 41 -31.92 13.90 7.30
CA PHE A 41 -31.69 13.62 5.88
C PHE A 41 -30.26 13.96 5.49
N PHE A 42 -29.79 15.15 5.87
CA PHE A 42 -28.41 15.57 5.60
C PHE A 42 -27.38 14.59 6.20
N SER A 43 -27.61 14.12 7.44
CA SER A 43 -26.72 13.14 8.07
C SER A 43 -26.63 11.80 7.32
N GLN A 44 -27.74 11.29 6.75
CA GLN A 44 -27.71 10.05 5.96
C GLN A 44 -26.92 10.25 4.65
N TYR A 45 -27.10 11.37 3.95
CA TYR A 45 -26.31 11.66 2.74
C TYR A 45 -24.84 11.90 3.06
N LEU A 46 -24.52 12.51 4.19
CA LEU A 46 -23.14 12.68 4.66
C LEU A 46 -22.48 11.33 4.97
N ILE A 47 -23.18 10.43 5.68
CA ILE A 47 -22.69 9.08 5.95
C ILE A 47 -22.46 8.31 4.64
N LEU A 48 -23.40 8.40 3.69
CA LEU A 48 -23.26 7.79 2.36
C LEU A 48 -22.07 8.38 1.59
N TYR A 49 -21.90 9.71 1.61
CA TYR A 49 -20.76 10.39 0.98
C TYR A 49 -19.43 9.89 1.55
N CYS A 50 -19.31 9.85 2.88
CA CYS A 50 -18.11 9.38 3.55
C CYS A 50 -17.83 7.91 3.21
N ALA A 51 -18.84 7.05 3.24
CA ALA A 51 -18.70 5.63 2.93
C ALA A 51 -18.30 5.38 1.46
N VAL A 52 -18.91 6.10 0.51
CA VAL A 52 -18.55 6.01 -0.92
C VAL A 52 -17.13 6.56 -1.14
N THR A 53 -16.77 7.69 -0.52
CA THR A 53 -15.42 8.26 -0.63
C THR A 53 -14.37 7.28 -0.10
N LEU A 54 -14.61 6.71 1.09
CA LEU A 54 -13.74 5.71 1.69
C LEU A 54 -13.66 4.43 0.84
N GLY A 55 -14.78 3.99 0.27
CA GLY A 55 -14.81 2.87 -0.67
C GLY A 55 -13.96 3.13 -1.91
N VAL A 56 -14.19 4.22 -2.63
CA VAL A 56 -13.38 4.56 -3.81
C VAL A 56 -11.90 4.71 -3.46
N TYR A 57 -11.57 5.26 -2.29
CA TYR A 57 -10.21 5.35 -1.80
C TYR A 57 -9.58 3.98 -1.50
N ALA A 58 -10.29 3.12 -0.75
CA ALA A 58 -9.84 1.78 -0.38
C ALA A 58 -9.49 0.92 -1.58
N PHE A 59 -10.26 1.09 -2.65
CA PHE A 59 -10.10 0.38 -3.92
C PHE A 59 -9.14 1.07 -4.89
N ARG A 60 -8.41 2.10 -4.45
CA ARG A 60 -7.46 2.87 -5.27
C ARG A 60 -8.10 3.52 -6.51
N GLY A 61 -9.40 3.80 -6.48
CA GLY A 61 -10.10 4.47 -7.58
C GLY A 61 -9.57 5.88 -7.88
N PHE A 62 -8.96 6.54 -6.89
CA PHE A 62 -8.29 7.84 -7.03
C PHE A 62 -6.80 7.76 -7.39
N ASP A 63 -6.17 6.58 -7.36
CA ASP A 63 -4.73 6.44 -7.57
C ASP A 63 -4.39 6.52 -9.06
N MET A 64 -3.75 7.60 -9.50
CA MET A 64 -3.33 7.80 -10.90
C MET A 64 -1.99 7.14 -11.23
N VAL A 65 -1.13 6.93 -10.23
CA VAL A 65 0.25 6.46 -10.42
C VAL A 65 0.26 4.93 -10.52
N ARG A 66 -0.36 4.25 -9.55
CA ARG A 66 -0.36 2.77 -9.49
C ARG A 66 -1.41 2.12 -10.39
N ARG A 67 -2.41 2.87 -10.89
CA ARG A 67 -3.51 2.37 -11.74
C ARG A 67 -3.60 3.15 -13.06
N HIS A 68 -2.52 3.21 -13.84
CA HIS A 68 -2.51 4.00 -15.09
C HIS A 68 -3.43 3.44 -16.19
N HIS A 69 -3.70 2.13 -16.21
CA HIS A 69 -4.65 1.54 -17.16
C HIS A 69 -6.11 1.90 -16.82
N LEU A 70 -6.82 2.49 -17.79
CA LEU A 70 -8.19 2.98 -17.64
C LEU A 70 -9.16 1.89 -17.17
N TYR A 71 -9.08 0.68 -17.76
CA TYR A 71 -10.01 -0.41 -17.43
C TYR A 71 -9.95 -0.82 -15.96
N HIS A 72 -8.75 -0.95 -15.39
CA HIS A 72 -8.58 -1.26 -13.97
C HIS A 72 -9.07 -0.13 -13.07
N ALA A 73 -8.87 1.12 -13.47
CA ALA A 73 -9.35 2.27 -12.71
C ALA A 73 -10.89 2.33 -12.67
N VAL A 74 -11.57 2.10 -13.80
CA VAL A 74 -13.04 2.08 -13.88
C VAL A 74 -13.63 0.98 -12.99
N ILE A 75 -13.06 -0.23 -13.03
CA ILE A 75 -13.48 -1.33 -12.14
C ILE A 75 -13.31 -0.94 -10.66
N SER A 76 -12.17 -0.33 -10.33
CA SER A 76 -11.86 0.11 -8.97
C SER A 76 -12.87 1.16 -8.47
N ILE A 77 -13.24 2.12 -9.31
CA ILE A 77 -14.26 3.14 -9.02
C ILE A 77 -15.62 2.46 -8.78
N PHE A 78 -16.05 1.59 -9.70
CA PHE A 78 -17.33 0.89 -9.60
C PHE A 78 -17.46 0.12 -8.28
N VAL A 79 -16.46 -0.71 -7.99
CA VAL A 79 -16.45 -1.55 -6.79
C VAL A 79 -16.36 -0.70 -5.53
N GLY A 80 -15.54 0.35 -5.53
CA GLY A 80 -15.42 1.26 -4.39
C GLY A 80 -16.75 1.94 -4.05
N ILE A 81 -17.47 2.45 -5.06
CA ILE A 81 -18.80 3.03 -4.83
C ILE A 81 -19.77 1.96 -4.34
N LEU A 82 -19.76 0.76 -4.93
CA LEU A 82 -20.65 -0.33 -4.56
C LEU A 82 -20.45 -0.75 -3.10
N ALA A 83 -19.20 -0.93 -2.68
CA ALA A 83 -18.85 -1.25 -1.30
C ALA A 83 -19.31 -0.15 -0.33
N GLY A 84 -19.11 1.13 -0.69
CA GLY A 84 -19.58 2.27 0.09
C GLY A 84 -21.10 2.33 0.21
N CYS A 85 -21.85 2.02 -0.84
CA CYS A 85 -23.31 1.92 -0.75
C CYS A 85 -23.74 0.75 0.16
N LEU A 86 -23.17 -0.44 -0.05
CA LEU A 86 -23.51 -1.65 0.71
C LEU A 86 -23.25 -1.50 2.21
N ILE A 87 -22.15 -0.85 2.61
CA ILE A 87 -21.82 -0.67 4.04
C ILE A 87 -22.80 0.28 4.76
N THR A 88 -23.43 1.21 4.03
CA THR A 88 -24.38 2.18 4.62
C THR A 88 -25.76 1.59 4.88
N ILE A 89 -26.17 0.57 4.11
CA ILE A 89 -27.48 -0.07 4.25
C ILE A 89 -27.75 -0.56 5.69
N PRO A 90 -26.88 -1.38 6.32
CA PRO A 90 -27.11 -1.84 7.69
C PRO A 90 -27.05 -0.71 8.71
N VAL A 91 -26.18 0.29 8.51
CA VAL A 91 -26.10 1.47 9.40
C VAL A 91 -27.44 2.23 9.42
N PHE A 92 -28.05 2.43 8.25
CA PHE A 92 -29.34 3.10 8.18
C PHE A 92 -30.47 2.26 8.76
N ILE A 93 -30.45 0.93 8.58
CA ILE A 93 -31.45 0.02 9.17
C ILE A 93 -31.37 0.05 10.70
N LEU A 94 -30.16 -0.01 11.26
CA LEU A 94 -29.96 -0.16 12.71
C LEU A 94 -30.11 1.15 13.49
N PHE A 95 -29.70 2.29 12.95
CA PHE A 95 -29.55 3.53 13.74
C PHE A 95 -30.46 4.69 13.32
N TYR A 96 -30.95 4.73 12.07
CA TYR A 96 -31.59 5.94 11.53
C TYR A 96 -33.00 5.73 10.93
N GLY A 97 -33.35 4.50 10.58
CA GLY A 97 -34.45 4.21 9.66
C GLY A 97 -34.11 4.68 8.23
N GLN A 98 -34.29 3.82 7.22
CA GLN A 98 -33.94 4.19 5.85
C GLN A 98 -34.87 5.30 5.32
N LYS A 99 -34.32 6.51 5.15
CA LYS A 99 -35.02 7.64 4.52
C LYS A 99 -34.59 7.83 3.06
N ILE A 100 -33.36 7.49 2.73
CA ILE A 100 -32.88 7.41 1.36
C ILE A 100 -33.52 6.20 0.67
N SER A 101 -34.31 6.46 -0.36
CA SER A 101 -34.96 5.44 -1.19
C SER A 101 -33.96 4.70 -2.08
N LYS A 102 -34.31 3.49 -2.50
CA LYS A 102 -33.50 2.69 -3.43
C LYS A 102 -33.20 3.44 -4.73
N LEU A 103 -34.17 4.20 -5.24
CA LEU A 103 -34.00 5.00 -6.45
C LEU A 103 -32.92 6.09 -6.26
N GLU A 104 -32.94 6.79 -5.13
CA GLU A 104 -31.94 7.82 -4.82
C GLU A 104 -30.54 7.23 -4.68
N MET A 105 -30.40 6.08 -4.01
CA MET A 105 -29.11 5.38 -3.96
C MET A 105 -28.62 5.00 -5.35
N THR A 106 -29.50 4.48 -6.23
CA THR A 106 -29.14 4.12 -7.61
C THR A 106 -28.75 5.33 -8.44
N LEU A 107 -29.45 6.47 -8.29
CA LEU A 107 -29.11 7.71 -8.99
C LEU A 107 -27.76 8.26 -8.53
N ILE A 108 -27.50 8.31 -7.23
CA ILE A 108 -26.23 8.75 -6.65
C ILE A 108 -25.09 7.83 -7.10
N PHE A 109 -25.32 6.51 -7.06
CA PHE A 109 -24.37 5.52 -7.55
C PHE A 109 -24.02 5.77 -9.02
N GLY A 110 -25.04 5.86 -9.88
CA GLY A 110 -24.86 5.99 -11.33
C GLY A 110 -24.14 7.30 -11.69
N THR A 111 -24.64 8.43 -11.21
CA THR A 111 -24.04 9.75 -11.47
C THR A 111 -22.58 9.83 -10.99
N THR A 112 -22.29 9.36 -9.78
CA THR A 112 -20.93 9.33 -9.23
C THR A 112 -20.02 8.42 -10.06
N PHE A 113 -20.49 7.23 -10.43
CA PHE A 113 -19.72 6.28 -11.24
C PHE A 113 -19.37 6.84 -12.61
N PHE A 114 -20.35 7.37 -13.35
CA PHE A 114 -20.13 7.93 -14.67
C PHE A 114 -19.29 9.22 -14.60
N GLY A 115 -19.57 10.11 -13.64
CA GLY A 115 -18.81 11.35 -13.45
C GLY A 115 -17.33 11.09 -13.18
N LEU A 116 -17.01 10.15 -12.28
CA LEU A 116 -15.63 9.76 -12.01
C LEU A 116 -14.98 9.03 -13.17
N SER A 117 -15.70 8.16 -13.88
CA SER A 117 -15.15 7.40 -15.01
C SER A 117 -14.85 8.29 -16.21
N ILE A 118 -15.71 9.27 -16.51
CA ILE A 118 -15.49 10.28 -17.55
C ILE A 118 -14.28 11.15 -17.20
N TYR A 119 -14.23 11.66 -15.98
CA TYR A 119 -13.06 12.41 -15.51
C TYR A 119 -11.79 11.56 -15.62
N ARG A 120 -11.85 10.28 -15.22
CA ARG A 120 -10.70 9.38 -15.29
C ARG A 120 -10.20 9.22 -16.72
N ALA A 121 -11.09 9.00 -17.67
CA ALA A 121 -10.73 8.89 -19.09
C ALA A 121 -10.08 10.20 -19.61
N ALA A 122 -10.68 11.36 -19.28
CA ALA A 122 -10.15 12.66 -19.67
C ALA A 122 -8.77 12.93 -19.04
N ALA A 123 -8.63 12.72 -17.73
CA ALA A 123 -7.39 12.89 -17.00
C ALA A 123 -6.30 11.95 -17.53
N SER A 124 -6.61 10.68 -17.80
CA SER A 124 -5.67 9.76 -18.44
C SER A 124 -5.22 10.29 -19.80
N TYR A 125 -6.13 10.82 -20.63
CA TYR A 125 -5.76 11.41 -21.92
C TYR A 125 -4.87 12.66 -21.81
N PHE A 126 -5.21 13.62 -20.93
CA PHE A 126 -4.46 14.88 -20.79
C PHE A 126 -3.16 14.73 -19.98
N VAL A 127 -3.12 13.84 -18.99
CA VAL A 127 -1.95 13.63 -18.13
C VAL A 127 -0.98 12.62 -18.74
N LEU A 128 -1.47 11.53 -19.36
CA LEU A 128 -0.65 10.46 -19.97
C LEU A 128 -0.50 10.60 -21.50
N GLY A 129 -1.12 11.60 -22.14
CA GLY A 129 -1.02 11.84 -23.58
C GLY A 129 0.42 12.06 -24.08
N LYS A 130 0.65 11.88 -25.40
CA LYS A 130 1.97 11.81 -26.07
C LYS A 130 3.06 12.63 -25.37
N ARG A 131 3.94 11.91 -24.67
CA ARG A 131 5.12 12.46 -24.01
C ARG A 131 6.32 12.27 -24.92
N GLU A 132 6.99 13.35 -25.29
CA GLU A 132 8.31 13.25 -25.91
C GLU A 132 9.29 12.63 -24.90
N GLY A 133 10.19 11.77 -25.39
CA GLY A 133 11.18 11.12 -24.54
C GLY A 133 12.07 12.16 -23.87
N LYS A 134 11.95 12.29 -22.54
CA LYS A 134 12.81 13.21 -21.77
C LYS A 134 14.22 12.61 -21.74
N LYS A 135 15.21 13.39 -22.16
CA LYS A 135 16.64 13.02 -22.09
C LYS A 135 17.02 12.93 -20.62
N LEU A 136 17.55 11.77 -20.21
CA LEU A 136 17.96 11.50 -18.83
C LEU A 136 19.46 11.25 -18.75
N PHE A 137 20.15 11.98 -17.88
CA PHE A 137 21.52 11.70 -17.47
C PHE A 137 21.49 11.13 -16.05
N VAL A 138 22.26 10.08 -15.80
CA VAL A 138 22.27 9.38 -14.51
C VAL A 138 23.66 9.47 -13.92
N ILE A 139 23.79 9.99 -12.71
CA ILE A 139 25.08 10.04 -12.01
C ILE A 139 25.24 8.74 -11.20
N GLY A 140 26.06 7.83 -11.70
CA GLY A 140 26.26 6.49 -11.16
C GLY A 140 26.36 5.41 -12.24
N ASP A 141 26.63 4.17 -11.82
CA ASP A 141 26.93 3.06 -12.73
C ASP A 141 25.69 2.46 -13.41
N ARG A 142 25.85 2.10 -14.69
CA ARG A 142 24.78 1.53 -15.52
C ARG A 142 24.17 0.27 -14.92
N GLU A 143 25.00 -0.71 -14.57
CA GLU A 143 24.55 -2.02 -14.07
C GLU A 143 23.67 -1.89 -12.82
N ARG A 144 23.96 -0.89 -11.98
CA ARG A 144 23.25 -0.65 -10.74
C ARG A 144 21.92 0.09 -10.94
N TRP A 145 21.89 1.09 -11.81
CA TRP A 145 20.76 2.01 -11.94
C TRP A 145 19.79 1.66 -13.07
N GLU A 146 20.24 1.01 -14.13
CA GLU A 146 19.40 0.67 -15.29
C GLU A 146 18.15 -0.14 -14.92
N PRO A 147 18.22 -1.20 -14.07
CA PRO A 147 17.03 -1.97 -13.70
C PRO A 147 15.99 -1.11 -12.97
N LEU A 148 16.43 -0.25 -12.04
CA LEU A 148 15.54 0.63 -11.29
C LEU A 148 14.90 1.68 -12.20
N ILE A 149 15.67 2.28 -13.10
CA ILE A 149 15.17 3.30 -14.04
C ILE A 149 14.13 2.68 -14.98
N ARG A 150 14.35 1.46 -15.47
CA ARG A 150 13.37 0.74 -16.29
C ARG A 150 12.07 0.48 -15.52
N GLU A 151 12.17 0.06 -14.26
CA GLU A 151 10.99 -0.15 -13.40
C GLU A 151 10.25 1.16 -13.10
N VAL A 152 10.95 2.26 -12.87
CA VAL A 152 10.35 3.60 -12.68
C VAL A 152 9.68 4.09 -13.96
N ALA A 153 10.34 3.95 -15.11
CA ALA A 153 9.79 4.31 -16.43
C ALA A 153 8.47 3.57 -16.70
N SER A 154 8.44 2.26 -16.43
CA SER A 154 7.25 1.45 -16.63
C SER A 154 6.09 1.86 -15.72
N HIS A 155 6.37 2.30 -14.49
CA HIS A 155 5.33 2.79 -13.56
C HIS A 155 4.77 4.16 -13.95
N LEU A 156 5.61 5.06 -14.47
CA LEU A 156 5.19 6.39 -14.92
C LEU A 156 4.49 6.37 -16.29
N GLY A 157 4.60 5.26 -17.03
CA GLY A 157 4.21 5.22 -18.45
C GLY A 157 5.06 6.15 -19.30
N ASP A 158 6.28 6.46 -18.86
CA ASP A 158 7.22 7.36 -19.53
C ASP A 158 8.23 6.55 -20.35
N ASN A 159 8.54 7.04 -21.55
CA ASN A 159 9.72 6.58 -22.28
C ASN A 159 10.91 7.44 -21.86
N LEU A 160 11.78 6.90 -21.00
CA LEU A 160 12.99 7.59 -20.55
C LEU A 160 14.14 7.25 -21.49
N ASP A 161 14.64 8.28 -22.18
CA ASP A 161 15.77 8.16 -23.08
C ASP A 161 17.06 8.45 -22.30
N VAL A 162 17.64 7.39 -21.72
CA VAL A 162 18.88 7.49 -20.92
C VAL A 162 20.06 7.75 -21.86
N LYS A 163 20.61 8.97 -21.79
CA LYS A 163 21.71 9.42 -22.65
C LYS A 163 23.07 8.95 -22.19
N ALA A 164 23.33 9.02 -20.89
CA ALA A 164 24.60 8.59 -20.33
C ALA A 164 24.50 8.27 -18.84
N TYR A 165 25.42 7.41 -18.42
CA TYR A 165 25.75 7.13 -17.02
C TYR A 165 27.07 7.85 -16.71
N ILE A 166 27.00 8.85 -15.83
CA ILE A 166 28.07 9.79 -15.54
C ILE A 166 28.89 9.29 -14.36
N ASN A 167 30.20 9.22 -14.60
CA ASN A 167 31.25 9.07 -13.59
C ASN A 167 32.37 10.07 -13.93
N PRO A 168 33.33 10.34 -13.01
CA PRO A 168 34.38 11.32 -13.24
C PRO A 168 35.21 11.01 -14.50
N THR A 169 35.43 9.72 -14.80
CA THR A 169 36.21 9.26 -15.96
C THR A 169 35.58 9.60 -17.31
N ILE A 170 34.25 9.48 -17.43
CA ILE A 170 33.52 9.68 -18.69
C ILE A 170 33.17 11.16 -18.91
N LEU A 171 33.20 11.98 -17.86
CA LEU A 171 32.75 13.38 -17.88
C LEU A 171 33.41 14.21 -18.98
N HIS A 172 34.72 14.02 -19.22
CA HIS A 172 35.47 14.74 -20.26
C HIS A 172 34.93 14.54 -21.67
N SER A 173 34.25 13.42 -21.95
CA SER A 173 33.65 13.14 -23.25
C SER A 173 32.30 13.85 -23.49
N LEU A 174 31.72 14.46 -22.46
CA LEU A 174 30.37 15.02 -22.45
C LEU A 174 30.33 16.53 -22.15
N GLU A 175 31.49 17.19 -22.06
CA GLU A 175 31.57 18.63 -21.79
C GLU A 175 30.86 19.49 -22.84
N HIS A 176 30.81 19.06 -24.10
CA HIS A 176 30.23 19.84 -25.19
C HIS A 176 28.83 19.41 -25.65
N THR A 177 28.10 18.61 -24.88
CA THR A 177 26.74 18.16 -25.28
C THR A 177 25.68 19.20 -24.87
N PRO A 178 25.05 19.94 -25.81
CA PRO A 178 23.93 20.81 -25.49
C PRO A 178 22.70 19.97 -25.15
N ALA A 179 22.02 20.28 -24.04
CA ALA A 179 20.85 19.53 -23.61
C ALA A 179 19.73 20.42 -23.05
N PRO A 180 19.10 21.29 -23.86
CA PRO A 180 17.89 21.99 -23.42
C PRO A 180 16.80 20.97 -23.05
N ALA A 181 16.14 21.18 -21.91
CA ALA A 181 15.05 20.35 -21.37
C ALA A 181 15.42 18.89 -21.01
N CYS A 182 16.51 18.69 -20.24
CA CYS A 182 16.92 17.38 -19.74
C CYS A 182 16.63 17.15 -18.25
N ALA A 183 16.73 15.91 -17.79
CA ALA A 183 16.71 15.54 -16.37
C ALA A 183 18.06 14.92 -15.97
N ILE A 184 18.53 15.24 -14.76
CA ILE A 184 19.74 14.70 -14.16
C ILE A 184 19.32 13.95 -12.91
N LEU A 185 19.53 12.62 -12.90
CA LEU A 185 19.24 11.75 -11.77
C LEU A 185 20.52 11.49 -10.97
N VAL A 186 20.56 11.95 -9.74
CA VAL A 186 21.65 11.65 -8.80
C VAL A 186 21.39 10.27 -8.19
N GLY A 187 22.11 9.27 -8.69
CA GLY A 187 22.12 7.92 -8.13
C GLY A 187 23.19 7.74 -7.06
N ASN A 188 24.38 8.31 -7.25
CA ASN A 188 25.47 8.22 -6.29
C ASN A 188 25.84 9.61 -5.72
N PRO A 189 25.59 9.88 -4.43
CA PRO A 189 25.91 11.18 -3.82
C PRO A 189 27.41 11.45 -3.74
N GLU A 190 28.26 10.42 -3.66
CA GLU A 190 29.72 10.58 -3.62
C GLU A 190 30.26 11.03 -4.98
N ILE A 191 29.78 10.42 -6.07
CA ILE A 191 30.15 10.86 -7.43
C ILE A 191 29.61 12.27 -7.70
N TYR A 192 28.41 12.60 -7.23
CA TYR A 192 27.87 13.94 -7.36
C TYR A 192 28.66 15.01 -6.57
N ALA A 193 29.30 14.62 -5.47
CA ALA A 193 30.13 15.51 -4.68
C ALA A 193 31.48 15.86 -5.35
N ASP A 194 31.88 15.12 -6.39
CA ASP A 194 33.07 15.42 -7.18
C ASP A 194 32.96 16.83 -7.81
N PRO A 195 33.99 17.69 -7.67
CA PRO A 195 33.94 19.07 -8.17
C PRO A 195 33.64 19.18 -9.67
N ALA A 196 34.18 18.29 -10.50
CA ALA A 196 34.00 18.34 -11.94
C ALA A 196 32.56 17.94 -12.31
N VAL A 197 32.04 16.87 -11.69
CA VAL A 197 30.65 16.45 -11.87
C VAL A 197 29.70 17.55 -11.41
N LYS A 198 29.96 18.18 -10.26
CA LYS A 198 29.14 19.27 -9.74
C LYS A 198 29.11 20.47 -10.69
N GLN A 199 30.27 20.92 -11.17
CA GLN A 199 30.37 22.00 -12.15
C GLN A 199 29.59 21.67 -13.43
N TRP A 200 29.73 20.44 -13.94
CA TRP A 200 28.98 19.98 -15.11
C TRP A 200 27.46 20.00 -14.87
N THR A 201 26.99 19.55 -13.70
CA THR A 201 25.57 19.59 -13.35
C THR A 201 25.03 21.02 -13.21
N ASP A 202 25.78 21.94 -12.59
CA ASP A 202 25.34 23.31 -12.37
C ASP A 202 25.19 24.08 -13.69
N ARG A 203 26.08 23.81 -14.67
CA ARG A 203 25.94 24.32 -16.03
C ARG A 203 24.67 23.81 -16.71
N LEU A 204 24.44 22.49 -16.72
CA LEU A 204 23.21 21.94 -17.33
C LEU A 204 21.94 22.45 -16.65
N ARG A 205 21.98 22.70 -15.34
CA ARG A 205 20.87 23.33 -14.61
C ARG A 205 20.63 24.76 -15.08
N ALA A 206 21.69 25.53 -15.36
CA ALA A 206 21.56 26.86 -15.94
C ALA A 206 20.99 26.83 -17.38
N GLU A 207 21.22 25.74 -18.12
CA GLU A 207 20.62 25.47 -19.44
C GLU A 207 19.17 24.94 -19.37
N GLY A 208 18.60 24.82 -18.16
CA GLY A 208 17.20 24.42 -17.95
C GLY A 208 16.98 22.93 -17.65
N CYS A 209 18.04 22.17 -17.35
CA CYS A 209 17.88 20.80 -16.86
C CYS A 209 17.48 20.74 -15.37
N TYR A 210 16.66 19.75 -15.02
CA TYR A 210 16.21 19.54 -13.66
C TYR A 210 17.05 18.48 -12.94
N LEU A 211 17.46 18.78 -11.71
CA LEU A 211 18.17 17.84 -10.84
C LEU A 211 17.16 17.10 -9.95
N GLU A 212 17.20 15.77 -9.99
CA GLU A 212 16.39 14.88 -9.15
C GLU A 212 17.30 13.87 -8.43
N PHE A 213 16.95 13.50 -7.20
CA PHE A 213 17.68 12.49 -6.43
C PHE A 213 16.94 11.16 -6.46
N ALA A 214 17.69 10.06 -6.58
CA ALA A 214 17.11 8.72 -6.65
C ALA A 214 16.19 8.33 -5.47
N PRO A 215 16.51 8.67 -4.20
CA PRO A 215 15.61 8.50 -3.06
C PRO A 215 14.21 9.03 -3.31
N GLN A 216 14.12 10.30 -3.69
CA GLN A 216 12.83 10.95 -3.88
C GLN A 216 12.06 10.34 -5.04
N LEU A 217 12.73 10.14 -6.18
CA LEU A 217 12.09 9.57 -7.36
C LEU A 217 11.57 8.14 -7.14
N ALA A 218 12.40 7.28 -6.54
CA ALA A 218 12.06 5.88 -6.33
C ALA A 218 10.91 5.74 -5.32
N GLU A 219 10.97 6.47 -4.20
CA GLU A 219 9.94 6.44 -3.18
C GLU A 219 8.60 6.99 -3.69
N ASP A 220 8.63 8.13 -4.38
CA ASP A 220 7.43 8.78 -4.90
C ASP A 220 6.71 7.95 -5.98
N THR A 221 7.49 7.22 -6.79
CA THR A 221 6.96 6.42 -7.91
C THR A 221 6.57 5.01 -7.48
N LEU A 222 7.43 4.35 -6.72
CA LEU A 222 7.30 2.92 -6.41
C LEU A 222 6.63 2.68 -5.05
N GLY A 223 6.56 3.68 -4.19
CA GLY A 223 6.07 3.52 -2.81
C GLY A 223 6.93 2.55 -2.01
N ARG A 224 8.22 2.41 -2.32
CA ARG A 224 9.18 1.57 -1.57
C ARG A 224 10.54 2.25 -1.59
N ILE A 225 11.44 1.84 -0.69
CA ILE A 225 12.84 2.26 -0.71
C ILE A 225 13.66 1.10 -1.27
N PRO A 226 14.02 1.10 -2.57
CA PRO A 226 14.83 0.03 -3.13
C PRO A 226 16.15 -0.14 -2.39
N LEU A 227 16.61 -1.36 -2.15
CA LEU A 227 17.88 -1.57 -1.41
C LEU A 227 19.08 -0.96 -2.13
N VAL A 228 19.03 -0.92 -3.48
CA VAL A 228 20.06 -0.25 -4.29
C VAL A 228 20.16 1.25 -3.97
N VAL A 229 19.02 1.90 -3.71
CA VAL A 229 18.91 3.32 -3.33
C VAL A 229 19.31 3.48 -1.86
N ALA A 230 18.80 2.63 -0.96
CA ALA A 230 19.16 2.63 0.45
C ALA A 230 20.67 2.53 0.65
N HIS A 231 21.33 1.65 -0.10
CA HIS A 231 22.76 1.46 -0.05
C HIS A 231 23.53 2.66 -0.64
N ALA A 232 23.07 3.26 -1.73
CA ALA A 232 23.74 4.42 -2.33
C ALA A 232 23.65 5.66 -1.43
N PHE A 233 22.54 5.79 -0.69
CA PHE A 233 22.27 6.88 0.23
C PHE A 233 22.31 6.40 1.69
N ARG A 234 23.27 5.52 2.02
CA ARG A 234 23.35 4.84 3.33
C ARG A 234 23.33 5.80 4.50
N ASN A 235 24.12 6.88 4.45
CA ASN A 235 24.22 7.85 5.54
C ASN A 235 22.87 8.57 5.77
N TYR A 236 22.20 8.98 4.69
CA TYR A 236 20.89 9.61 4.73
C TYR A 236 19.84 8.69 5.36
N TYR A 237 19.73 7.45 4.89
CA TYR A 237 18.72 6.52 5.41
C TYR A 237 19.01 6.03 6.82
N ASN A 238 20.27 5.73 7.16
CA ASN A 238 20.62 5.32 8.54
C ASN A 238 20.26 6.40 9.55
N MET A 239 20.55 7.67 9.25
CA MET A 239 20.16 8.80 10.10
C MET A 239 18.64 8.85 10.28
N LEU A 240 17.88 8.75 9.20
CA LEU A 240 16.40 8.77 9.25
C LEU A 240 15.81 7.60 10.02
N PHE A 241 16.31 6.38 9.80
CA PHE A 241 15.83 5.19 10.49
C PHE A 241 16.17 5.21 11.98
N GLN A 242 17.31 5.80 12.37
CA GLN A 242 17.64 5.99 13.79
C GLN A 242 16.72 6.98 14.50
N MET A 243 16.23 7.99 13.78
CA MET A 243 15.34 9.03 14.33
C MET A 243 13.85 8.64 14.36
N THR A 244 13.50 7.37 14.15
CA THR A 244 12.09 6.95 14.19
C THR A 244 11.59 6.82 15.62
N PHE A 245 10.60 7.64 16.00
CA PHE A 245 9.95 7.64 17.31
C PHE A 245 8.64 6.85 17.33
N PRO A 246 8.19 6.35 18.50
CA PRO A 246 6.84 5.83 18.67
C PRO A 246 5.80 6.87 18.25
N GLN A 247 4.74 6.43 17.57
CA GLN A 247 3.63 7.30 17.18
C GLN A 247 2.42 7.02 18.07
N PRO A 248 2.03 7.94 18.97
CA PRO A 248 0.88 7.73 19.85
C PRO A 248 -0.42 7.48 19.07
N GLY A 249 -0.59 8.15 17.91
CA GLY A 249 -1.76 7.97 17.05
C GLY A 249 -1.95 6.54 16.54
N GLN A 250 -0.86 5.80 16.32
CA GLN A 250 -0.91 4.39 15.93
C GLN A 250 -1.59 3.55 17.02
N ARG A 251 -1.29 3.82 18.29
CA ARG A 251 -1.91 3.06 19.40
C ARG A 251 -3.40 3.34 19.53
N VAL A 252 -3.83 4.57 19.31
CA VAL A 252 -5.26 4.93 19.30
C VAL A 252 -5.97 4.19 18.17
N LEU A 253 -5.40 4.22 16.96
CA LEU A 253 -5.94 3.49 15.82
C LEU A 253 -5.99 1.97 16.05
N ASP A 254 -4.94 1.40 16.65
CA ASP A 254 -4.89 -0.01 17.02
C ASP A 254 -6.06 -0.39 17.90
N LEU A 255 -6.35 0.41 18.94
CA LEU A 255 -7.46 0.14 19.86
C LEU A 255 -8.82 0.34 19.18
N LEU A 256 -8.98 1.38 18.36
CA LEU A 256 -10.21 1.65 17.62
C LEU A 256 -10.59 0.52 16.66
N VAL A 257 -9.62 -0.17 16.08
CA VAL A 257 -9.86 -1.30 15.18
C VAL A 257 -9.89 -2.64 15.94
N ALA A 258 -8.95 -2.85 16.86
CA ALA A 258 -8.80 -4.12 17.56
C ALA A 258 -9.93 -4.38 18.56
N VAL A 259 -10.46 -3.38 19.25
CA VAL A 259 -11.54 -3.61 20.24
C VAL A 259 -12.84 -4.08 19.56
N PRO A 260 -13.40 -3.38 18.55
CA PRO A 260 -14.57 -3.89 17.85
C PRO A 260 -14.28 -5.20 17.12
N GLY A 261 -13.11 -5.32 16.49
CA GLY A 261 -12.68 -6.55 15.83
C GLY A 261 -12.61 -7.74 16.78
N PHE A 262 -12.13 -7.54 18.01
CA PHE A 262 -12.04 -8.57 19.03
C PHE A 262 -13.41 -8.97 19.56
N ILE A 263 -14.33 -8.00 19.76
CA ILE A 263 -15.73 -8.31 20.17
C ILE A 263 -16.43 -9.14 19.09
N ILE A 264 -16.37 -8.72 17.83
CA ILE A 264 -16.95 -9.47 16.71
C ILE A 264 -16.26 -10.83 16.58
N GLY A 265 -14.93 -10.85 16.67
CA GLY A 265 -14.13 -12.07 16.65
C GLY A 265 -14.53 -13.05 17.75
N ALA A 266 -14.75 -12.57 18.98
CA ALA A 266 -15.19 -13.39 20.10
C ALA A 266 -16.57 -14.01 19.86
N LEU A 267 -17.52 -13.26 19.26
CA LEU A 267 -18.82 -13.81 18.86
C LEU A 267 -18.67 -14.90 17.78
N LEU A 268 -17.84 -14.67 16.76
CA LEU A 268 -17.55 -15.69 15.74
C LEU A 268 -16.85 -16.92 16.33
N SER A 269 -16.05 -16.72 17.38
CA SER A 269 -15.30 -17.79 18.06
C SER A 269 -16.22 -18.82 18.73
N LEU A 270 -17.44 -18.44 19.09
CA LEU A 270 -18.46 -19.36 19.61
C LEU A 270 -18.82 -20.47 18.61
N VAL A 271 -18.64 -20.22 17.31
CA VAL A 271 -18.87 -21.20 16.24
C VAL A 271 -17.55 -21.82 15.76
N ILE A 272 -16.50 -21.00 15.63
CA ILE A 272 -15.19 -21.45 15.11
C ILE A 272 -14.55 -22.48 16.05
N ILE A 273 -14.58 -22.26 17.37
CA ILE A 273 -13.91 -23.14 18.34
C ILE A 273 -14.51 -24.56 18.29
N PRO A 274 -15.84 -24.77 18.41
CA PRO A 274 -16.45 -26.08 18.23
C PRO A 274 -16.12 -26.71 16.87
N ALA A 275 -16.13 -25.94 15.78
CA ALA A 275 -15.80 -26.45 14.46
C ALA A 275 -14.36 -27.00 14.38
N ILE A 276 -13.39 -26.31 14.97
CA ILE A 276 -12.00 -26.80 15.05
C ILE A 276 -11.89 -28.07 15.88
N ILE A 277 -12.61 -28.15 17.01
CA ILE A 277 -12.61 -29.32 17.90
C ILE A 277 -13.19 -30.54 17.17
N ILE A 278 -14.29 -30.36 16.44
CA ILE A 278 -14.92 -31.45 15.66
C ILE A 278 -14.00 -31.90 14.51
N ASP A 279 -13.34 -30.96 13.82
CA ASP A 279 -12.54 -31.25 12.62
C ASP A 279 -11.16 -31.83 12.95
N SER A 280 -10.55 -31.39 14.05
CA SER A 280 -9.14 -31.70 14.37
C SER A 280 -8.84 -32.01 15.83
N GLY A 281 -9.80 -31.84 16.75
CA GLY A 281 -9.63 -32.04 18.19
C GLY A 281 -9.00 -30.84 18.91
N PHE A 282 -8.25 -31.12 19.98
CA PHE A 282 -7.43 -30.14 20.70
C PHE A 282 -5.95 -30.23 20.29
N PRO A 283 -5.14 -29.17 20.51
CA PRO A 283 -5.50 -27.83 20.97
C PRO A 283 -6.18 -26.97 19.89
N VAL A 284 -7.03 -26.01 20.32
CA VAL A 284 -7.75 -25.09 19.41
C VAL A 284 -6.84 -23.97 18.89
N PHE A 285 -5.93 -23.49 19.73
CA PHE A 285 -5.00 -22.42 19.39
C PHE A 285 -3.66 -23.00 18.94
N TYR A 286 -3.07 -22.36 17.94
CA TYR A 286 -1.69 -22.54 17.54
C TYR A 286 -0.90 -21.31 17.96
N THR A 287 0.20 -21.53 18.67
CA THR A 287 1.08 -20.47 19.17
C THR A 287 2.48 -20.63 18.61
N GLN A 288 3.10 -19.52 18.20
CA GLN A 288 4.46 -19.55 17.66
C GLN A 288 5.25 -18.32 18.11
N ASN A 289 6.52 -18.52 18.45
CA ASN A 289 7.42 -17.42 18.75
C ASN A 289 7.78 -16.66 17.47
N ARG A 290 7.80 -15.34 17.59
CA ARG A 290 8.00 -14.41 16.49
C ARG A 290 8.84 -13.23 16.94
N VAL A 291 9.60 -12.65 16.02
CA VAL A 291 10.39 -11.44 16.28
C VAL A 291 9.49 -10.20 16.28
N GLY A 292 9.63 -9.38 17.31
CA GLY A 292 8.82 -8.21 17.59
C GLY A 292 9.62 -6.90 17.60
N LEU A 293 9.06 -5.91 18.29
CA LEU A 293 9.67 -4.60 18.45
C LEU A 293 11.06 -4.73 19.12
N GLU A 294 12.04 -4.03 18.55
CA GLU A 294 13.46 -4.04 18.96
C GLU A 294 14.10 -5.43 18.92
N GLY A 295 13.58 -6.34 18.10
CA GLY A 295 14.08 -7.71 17.99
C GLY A 295 13.59 -8.64 19.10
N ASN A 296 12.80 -8.13 20.06
CA ASN A 296 12.30 -8.94 21.16
C ASN A 296 11.28 -9.98 20.68
N THR A 297 11.43 -11.23 21.12
CA THR A 297 10.49 -12.29 20.75
C THR A 297 9.17 -12.19 21.52
N PHE A 298 8.05 -12.51 20.87
CA PHE A 298 6.75 -12.68 21.50
C PHE A 298 6.01 -13.90 20.94
N THR A 299 5.07 -14.43 21.72
CA THR A 299 4.22 -15.53 21.28
C THR A 299 3.00 -14.99 20.55
N MET A 300 2.90 -15.31 19.26
CA MET A 300 1.79 -14.94 18.39
C MET A 300 0.70 -16.02 18.42
N HIS A 301 -0.57 -15.62 18.51
CA HIS A 301 -1.71 -16.52 18.65
C HIS A 301 -2.50 -16.64 17.34
N LYS A 302 -2.88 -17.87 16.97
CA LYS A 302 -3.77 -18.17 15.83
C LYS A 302 -4.73 -19.30 16.17
N TYR A 303 -5.79 -19.44 15.39
CA TYR A 303 -6.53 -20.70 15.39
C TYR A 303 -5.73 -21.80 14.68
N ARG A 304 -5.84 -23.02 15.19
CA ARG A 304 -5.21 -24.18 14.54
C ARG A 304 -5.97 -24.51 13.26
N THR A 305 -5.24 -24.54 12.15
CA THR A 305 -5.78 -24.85 10.82
C THR A 305 -5.23 -26.16 10.23
N MET A 306 -4.21 -26.73 10.86
CA MET A 306 -3.51 -27.94 10.40
C MET A 306 -3.66 -29.07 11.42
N LYS A 307 -3.68 -30.32 10.93
CA LYS A 307 -3.60 -31.51 11.77
C LYS A 307 -2.21 -31.64 12.38
N ASN A 308 -2.11 -32.25 13.56
CA ASN A 308 -0.82 -32.64 14.11
C ASN A 308 -0.18 -33.70 13.19
N ARG A 309 1.12 -33.54 12.88
CA ARG A 309 1.86 -34.51 12.06
C ARG A 309 1.86 -35.91 12.65
N GLU A 310 1.73 -36.05 13.97
CA GLU A 310 1.59 -37.35 14.66
C GLU A 310 0.25 -38.05 14.40
N ASN A 311 -0.80 -37.30 14.06
CA ASN A 311 -2.15 -37.82 13.76
C ASN A 311 -2.43 -37.91 12.25
N ALA A 312 -1.59 -37.31 11.41
CA ALA A 312 -1.58 -37.54 9.97
C ALA A 312 -0.77 -38.83 9.74
N GLN A 313 -1.31 -39.80 8.98
CA GLN A 313 -0.59 -41.05 8.70
C GLN A 313 0.85 -40.74 8.23
N ALA A 314 1.82 -41.15 9.04
CA ALA A 314 3.16 -40.59 9.14
C ALA A 314 4.12 -40.94 7.98
N ALA A 315 3.65 -41.03 6.73
CA ALA A 315 4.50 -41.47 5.62
C ALA A 315 4.27 -40.78 4.26
N PHE A 316 3.27 -39.92 4.10
CA PHE A 316 2.93 -39.38 2.77
C PHE A 316 2.74 -37.85 2.67
N ALA A 317 2.85 -37.10 3.77
CA ALA A 317 2.67 -35.65 3.75
C ALA A 317 4.03 -34.93 3.60
N ASP A 318 4.62 -34.99 2.41
CA ASP A 318 5.77 -34.14 2.05
C ASP A 318 5.36 -32.68 1.78
N ASP A 319 4.06 -32.42 1.60
CA ASP A 319 3.50 -31.09 1.42
C ASP A 319 2.65 -30.67 2.64
N ASP A 320 2.91 -29.47 3.17
CA ASP A 320 2.11 -28.85 4.23
C ASP A 320 0.64 -28.64 3.79
N ALA A 321 0.35 -28.65 2.49
CA ALA A 321 -1.00 -28.60 1.94
C ALA A 321 -1.89 -29.74 2.45
N ASP A 322 -1.35 -30.96 2.57
CA ASP A 322 -2.12 -32.15 2.96
C ASP A 322 -2.48 -32.16 4.46
N LEU A 323 -1.81 -31.32 5.25
CA LEU A 323 -2.07 -31.16 6.67
C LEU A 323 -3.20 -30.16 6.95
N ILE A 324 -3.61 -29.35 5.96
CA ILE A 324 -4.67 -28.35 6.14
C ILE A 324 -6.02 -29.05 6.27
N THR A 325 -6.73 -28.77 7.35
CA THR A 325 -8.07 -29.32 7.63
C THR A 325 -9.14 -28.59 6.79
N PRO A 326 -10.31 -29.20 6.50
CA PRO A 326 -11.40 -28.51 5.79
C PRO A 326 -11.84 -27.21 6.48
N VAL A 327 -12.02 -27.22 7.81
CA VAL A 327 -12.31 -25.99 8.58
C VAL A 327 -11.11 -25.05 8.50
N GLY A 328 -9.89 -25.56 8.64
CA GLY A 328 -8.66 -24.77 8.51
C GLY A 328 -8.52 -24.06 7.16
N ALA A 329 -8.88 -24.73 6.06
CA ALA A 329 -8.88 -24.16 4.73
C ALA A 329 -9.89 -23.01 4.61
N PHE A 330 -11.09 -23.19 5.17
CA PHE A 330 -12.09 -22.13 5.28
C PHE A 330 -11.58 -20.94 6.11
N LEU A 331 -11.02 -21.20 7.30
CA LEU A 331 -10.48 -20.16 8.16
C LEU A 331 -9.37 -19.36 7.47
N ARG A 332 -8.41 -20.03 6.80
CA ARG A 332 -7.32 -19.38 6.05
C ARG A 332 -7.84 -18.56 4.87
N LYS A 333 -8.83 -19.07 4.14
CA LYS A 333 -9.43 -18.38 2.99
C LYS A 333 -10.01 -17.02 3.37
N PHE A 334 -10.65 -16.95 4.54
CA PHE A 334 -11.25 -15.72 5.07
C PHE A 334 -10.36 -15.01 6.13
N ARG A 335 -9.14 -15.51 6.36
CA ARG A 335 -8.21 -15.06 7.42
C ARG A 335 -8.81 -15.04 8.83
N LEU A 336 -9.83 -15.86 9.08
CA LEU A 336 -10.44 -15.99 10.40
C LEU A 336 -9.47 -16.65 11.38
N ASP A 337 -8.46 -17.38 10.88
CA ASP A 337 -7.40 -17.97 11.70
C ASP A 337 -6.52 -16.93 12.40
N GLU A 338 -6.49 -15.69 11.90
CA GLU A 338 -5.71 -14.57 12.43
C GLU A 338 -6.48 -13.77 13.52
N ILE A 339 -7.76 -14.07 13.79
CA ILE A 339 -8.57 -13.39 14.83
C ILE A 339 -7.87 -13.34 16.20
N PRO A 340 -7.25 -14.43 16.71
CA PRO A 340 -6.58 -14.38 18.02
C PRO A 340 -5.43 -13.37 18.10
N GLN A 341 -4.85 -12.93 16.99
CA GLN A 341 -3.80 -11.90 16.98
C GLN A 341 -4.33 -10.54 17.43
N LEU A 342 -5.64 -10.29 17.37
CA LEU A 342 -6.23 -9.07 17.92
C LEU A 342 -5.95 -8.94 19.42
N TRP A 343 -5.81 -10.05 20.14
CA TRP A 343 -5.36 -10.06 21.53
C TRP A 343 -3.90 -9.57 21.66
N ASP A 344 -3.02 -9.97 20.75
CA ASP A 344 -1.63 -9.52 20.70
C ASP A 344 -1.52 -8.01 20.41
N VAL A 345 -2.44 -7.49 19.59
CA VAL A 345 -2.60 -6.04 19.38
C VAL A 345 -3.09 -5.35 20.65
N LEU A 346 -4.14 -5.85 21.30
CA LEU A 346 -4.67 -5.27 22.54
C LEU A 346 -3.62 -5.24 23.66
N ARG A 347 -2.75 -6.26 23.76
CA ARG A 347 -1.62 -6.30 24.71
C ARG A 347 -0.42 -5.43 24.30
N GLY A 348 -0.44 -4.83 23.11
CA GLY A 348 0.63 -3.97 22.61
C GLY A 348 1.88 -4.70 22.12
N LYS A 349 1.80 -6.02 21.89
CA LYS A 349 2.87 -6.83 21.27
C LYS A 349 2.87 -6.70 19.76
N MET A 350 1.68 -6.53 19.17
CA MET A 350 1.47 -6.24 17.76
C MET A 350 0.75 -4.90 17.57
N SER A 351 0.69 -4.46 16.33
CA SER A 351 -0.08 -3.35 15.79
C SER A 351 -1.06 -3.89 14.74
N ILE A 352 -2.10 -3.13 14.40
CA ILE A 352 -2.93 -3.46 13.22
C ILE A 352 -2.09 -3.34 11.96
N VAL A 353 -1.27 -2.28 11.87
CA VAL A 353 -0.41 -1.98 10.74
C VAL A 353 1.06 -2.04 11.14
N GLY A 354 1.85 -2.83 10.41
CA GLY A 354 3.28 -2.98 10.61
C GLY A 354 3.88 -4.12 9.78
N PRO A 355 5.21 -4.32 9.83
CA PRO A 355 5.86 -5.44 9.16
C PRO A 355 5.31 -6.78 9.65
N ARG A 356 5.15 -7.77 8.75
CA ARG A 356 4.74 -9.11 9.18
C ARG A 356 5.85 -9.73 10.04
N PRO A 357 5.55 -10.26 11.24
CA PRO A 357 6.56 -10.84 12.10
C PRO A 357 7.12 -12.15 11.51
N GLU A 358 8.43 -12.33 11.55
CA GLU A 358 9.10 -13.58 11.12
C GLU A 358 9.43 -14.49 12.30
N GLN A 359 9.69 -15.76 12.02
CA GLN A 359 10.21 -16.69 13.03
C GLN A 359 11.67 -16.30 13.35
N PRO A 360 12.12 -16.46 14.61
CA PRO A 360 13.47 -16.08 15.03
C PRO A 360 14.58 -16.66 14.14
N GLU A 361 14.44 -17.91 13.71
CA GLU A 361 15.43 -18.63 12.90
C GLU A 361 15.59 -17.98 11.52
N PHE A 362 14.48 -17.67 10.86
CA PHE A 362 14.50 -16.98 9.56
C PHE A 362 14.93 -15.53 9.71
N ALA A 363 14.49 -14.83 10.76
CA ALA A 363 14.91 -13.46 11.00
C ALA A 363 16.43 -13.36 11.17
N ALA A 364 17.05 -14.27 11.92
CA ALA A 364 18.50 -14.32 12.08
C ALA A 364 19.22 -14.56 10.74
N GLU A 365 18.73 -15.50 9.92
CA GLU A 365 19.29 -15.73 8.58
C GLU A 365 19.19 -14.48 7.69
N TYR A 366 18.05 -13.79 7.72
CA TYR A 366 17.85 -12.59 6.91
C TYR A 366 18.65 -11.39 7.40
N GLU A 367 18.85 -11.25 8.72
CA GLU A 367 19.71 -10.21 9.30
C GLU A 367 21.16 -10.33 8.82
N GLU A 368 21.66 -11.56 8.65
CA GLU A 368 23.00 -11.81 8.12
C GLU A 368 23.09 -11.52 6.61
N LYS A 369 22.08 -11.93 5.84
CA LYS A 369 22.14 -11.91 4.36
C LYS A 369 21.62 -10.62 3.73
N ILE A 370 20.78 -9.84 4.43
CA ILE A 370 20.07 -8.69 3.85
C ILE A 370 20.45 -7.41 4.59
N PRO A 371 21.19 -6.49 3.95
CA PRO A 371 21.48 -5.18 4.52
C PRO A 371 20.20 -4.43 4.89
N PHE A 372 20.25 -3.64 5.96
CA PHE A 372 19.12 -2.86 6.51
C PHE A 372 17.96 -3.67 7.09
N TYR A 373 18.04 -5.01 7.14
CA TYR A 373 16.92 -5.84 7.61
C TYR A 373 16.48 -5.51 9.04
N THR A 374 17.43 -5.33 9.95
CA THR A 374 17.18 -5.03 11.37
C THR A 374 16.33 -3.77 11.59
N HIS A 375 16.34 -2.81 10.66
CA HIS A 375 15.55 -1.57 10.79
C HIS A 375 14.04 -1.85 10.82
N ARG A 376 13.56 -2.94 10.21
CA ARG A 376 12.14 -3.32 10.26
C ARG A 376 11.66 -3.62 11.69
N HIS A 377 12.56 -4.10 12.56
CA HIS A 377 12.27 -4.40 13.96
C HIS A 377 12.08 -3.14 14.82
N ARG A 378 12.31 -1.94 14.28
CA ARG A 378 11.97 -0.67 14.96
C ARG A 378 10.46 -0.38 14.98
N LEU A 379 9.69 -1.21 14.30
CA LEU A 379 8.23 -1.14 14.26
C LEU A 379 7.64 -2.31 15.04
N ARG A 380 6.46 -2.08 15.65
CA ARG A 380 5.66 -3.21 16.11
C ARG A 380 5.23 -4.03 14.89
N PRO A 381 5.28 -5.36 14.96
CA PRO A 381 4.76 -6.19 13.89
C PRO A 381 3.26 -5.96 13.68
N GLY A 382 2.82 -6.06 12.43
CA GLY A 382 1.44 -5.84 12.01
C GLY A 382 0.67 -7.12 11.72
N ILE A 383 -0.65 -7.07 11.91
CA ILE A 383 -1.56 -8.04 11.27
C ILE A 383 -1.52 -7.85 9.75
N THR A 384 -1.62 -6.60 9.32
CA THR A 384 -1.39 -6.15 7.94
C THR A 384 -0.24 -5.15 7.87
N GLY A 385 0.22 -4.82 6.67
CA GLY A 385 1.37 -3.96 6.46
C GLY A 385 1.51 -3.49 5.02
N TRP A 386 2.32 -2.45 4.82
CA TRP A 386 2.53 -1.84 3.51
C TRP A 386 3.09 -2.85 2.48
N ALA A 387 4.00 -3.74 2.90
CA ALA A 387 4.50 -4.82 2.05
C ALA A 387 3.38 -5.79 1.64
N GLN A 388 2.53 -6.23 2.57
CA GLN A 388 1.41 -7.15 2.30
C GLN A 388 0.40 -6.55 1.30
N VAL A 389 0.14 -5.25 1.38
CA VAL A 389 -0.77 -4.57 0.44
C VAL A 389 -0.10 -4.12 -0.85
N ASN A 390 1.22 -4.18 -1.03
CA ASN A 390 1.84 -3.82 -2.31
C ASN A 390 2.53 -4.98 -3.04
N TYR A 391 2.79 -6.08 -2.34
CA TYR A 391 3.58 -7.19 -2.86
C TYR A 391 2.99 -8.54 -2.46
N ARG A 392 2.76 -9.41 -3.46
CA ARG A 392 2.11 -10.72 -3.27
C ARG A 392 3.10 -11.90 -3.19
N TYR A 393 4.30 -11.75 -3.73
CA TYR A 393 5.27 -12.85 -3.85
C TYR A 393 5.98 -13.11 -2.52
N ALA A 394 6.23 -14.38 -2.21
CA ALA A 394 6.67 -14.82 -0.89
C ALA A 394 7.57 -16.07 -0.88
N ALA A 395 8.35 -16.31 -1.94
CA ALA A 395 9.30 -17.41 -2.01
C ALA A 395 10.75 -16.89 -2.10
N GLY A 396 11.49 -17.02 -0.99
CA GLY A 396 12.95 -16.87 -0.97
C GLY A 396 13.49 -15.50 -0.54
N ILE A 397 14.82 -15.36 -0.69
CA ILE A 397 15.59 -14.21 -0.22
C ILE A 397 15.26 -12.93 -1.02
N GLU A 398 15.12 -13.03 -2.34
CA GLU A 398 14.82 -11.86 -3.19
C GLU A 398 13.44 -11.27 -2.89
N ASP A 399 12.43 -12.12 -2.68
CA ASP A 399 11.11 -11.67 -2.24
C ASP A 399 11.15 -11.01 -0.86
N THR A 400 12.00 -11.53 0.04
CA THR A 400 12.21 -10.95 1.37
C THR A 400 12.90 -9.57 1.27
N LYS A 401 13.88 -9.42 0.37
CA LYS A 401 14.47 -8.11 0.05
C LYS A 401 13.40 -7.14 -0.43
N LYS A 402 12.55 -7.54 -1.37
CA LYS A 402 11.48 -6.66 -1.88
C LYS A 402 10.47 -6.28 -0.78
N LYS A 403 10.09 -7.22 0.09
CA LYS A 403 9.23 -6.93 1.26
C LYS A 403 9.89 -5.91 2.20
N LEU A 404 11.18 -6.09 2.49
CA LEU A 404 11.95 -5.17 3.30
C LEU A 404 11.93 -3.75 2.71
N GLU A 405 12.05 -3.58 1.39
CA GLU A 405 11.99 -2.25 0.76
C GLU A 405 10.68 -1.51 1.03
N TYR A 406 9.55 -2.23 1.08
CA TYR A 406 8.25 -1.66 1.48
C TYR A 406 8.20 -1.39 2.99
N ASP A 407 8.74 -2.28 3.81
CA ASP A 407 8.81 -2.08 5.27
C ASP A 407 9.66 -0.86 5.64
N LEU A 408 10.78 -0.62 4.93
CA LEU A 408 11.63 0.56 5.10
C LEU A 408 10.91 1.84 4.67
N TYR A 409 10.15 1.79 3.57
CA TYR A 409 9.31 2.92 3.17
C TYR A 409 8.26 3.25 4.23
N TYR A 410 7.61 2.23 4.77
CA TYR A 410 6.65 2.41 5.85
C TYR A 410 7.34 2.95 7.12
N LEU A 411 8.52 2.45 7.49
CA LEU A 411 9.31 2.97 8.60
C LEU A 411 9.58 4.47 8.48
N LYS A 412 9.97 4.94 7.29
CA LYS A 412 10.28 6.35 7.02
C LYS A 412 9.02 7.22 6.97
N ASN A 413 7.97 6.76 6.28
CA ASN A 413 6.79 7.55 5.94
C ASN A 413 5.59 7.23 6.84
N ARG A 414 5.81 6.59 7.98
CA ARG A 414 4.73 6.19 8.89
C ARG A 414 3.96 7.43 9.34
N ASP A 415 2.67 7.43 9.12
CA ASP A 415 1.71 8.35 9.72
C ASP A 415 0.33 7.68 9.81
N THR A 416 -0.60 8.33 10.51
CA THR A 416 -1.96 7.80 10.69
C THR A 416 -2.74 7.68 9.39
N LEU A 417 -2.46 8.53 8.39
CA LEU A 417 -3.15 8.47 7.10
C LEU A 417 -2.70 7.25 6.29
N LEU A 418 -1.41 6.94 6.30
CA LEU A 418 -0.83 5.75 5.69
C LEU A 418 -1.33 4.48 6.38
N ASP A 419 -1.48 4.49 7.71
CA ASP A 419 -2.08 3.35 8.44
C ASP A 419 -3.53 3.11 8.00
N ILE A 420 -4.36 4.17 7.95
CA ILE A 420 -5.75 4.07 7.45
C ILE A 420 -5.76 3.56 6.01
N GLN A 421 -4.88 4.08 5.16
CA GLN A 421 -4.75 3.62 3.78
C GLN A 421 -4.43 2.11 3.72
N ILE A 422 -3.49 1.62 4.52
CA ILE A 422 -3.13 0.21 4.55
C ILE A 422 -4.32 -0.65 4.99
N ILE A 423 -5.05 -0.25 6.03
CA ILE A 423 -6.23 -0.97 6.52
C ILE A 423 -7.28 -1.08 5.41
N LEU A 424 -7.55 0.02 4.71
CA LEU A 424 -8.52 0.06 3.61
C LEU A 424 -8.08 -0.80 2.41
N GLU A 425 -6.81 -0.72 2.00
CA GLU A 425 -6.26 -1.55 0.91
C GLU A 425 -6.19 -3.06 1.30
N THR A 426 -6.12 -3.37 2.59
CA THR A 426 -6.18 -4.75 3.09
C THR A 426 -7.58 -5.33 2.88
N ALA A 427 -8.64 -4.55 3.14
CA ALA A 427 -10.01 -4.96 2.89
C ALA A 427 -10.26 -5.28 1.40
N GLU A 428 -9.74 -4.45 0.47
CA GLU A 428 -9.76 -4.73 -0.98
C GLU A 428 -9.10 -6.08 -1.28
N THR A 429 -7.93 -6.33 -0.68
CA THR A 429 -7.14 -7.56 -0.91
C THR A 429 -7.87 -8.81 -0.43
N MET A 430 -8.52 -8.76 0.73
CA MET A 430 -9.26 -9.90 1.31
C MET A 430 -10.51 -10.27 0.51
N LEU A 431 -11.16 -9.30 -0.11
CA LEU A 431 -12.35 -9.51 -0.93
C LEU A 431 -12.03 -10.08 -2.35
N GLY A 432 -10.77 -10.46 -2.62
CA GLY A 432 -10.40 -11.25 -3.79
C GLY A 432 -10.30 -10.48 -5.11
N MET A 433 -10.34 -9.15 -5.10
CA MET A 433 -10.37 -8.34 -6.32
C MET A 433 -8.99 -8.00 -6.90
N ARG A 434 -7.94 -8.63 -6.36
CA ARG A 434 -6.65 -8.71 -7.07
C ARG A 434 -6.72 -9.83 -8.09
N GLY A 435 -7.00 -9.45 -9.34
CA GLY A 435 -6.63 -10.27 -10.50
C GLY A 435 -5.19 -10.79 -10.31
N ALA A 436 -4.95 -12.03 -10.73
CA ALA A 436 -3.60 -12.59 -10.78
C ALA A 436 -2.66 -11.55 -11.39
N LYS A 437 -1.60 -11.20 -10.64
CA LYS A 437 -0.52 -10.34 -11.13
C LYS A 437 0.62 -11.24 -11.51
#